data_AF-Q2TJK1-F1
#
_entry.id   AF-Q2TJK1-F1
#
_cell.length_a   1.000
_cell.length_b   1.000
_cell.length_c   1.000
_cell.angle_alpha   90.00
_cell.angle_beta   90.00
_cell.angle_gamma   90.00
#
_symmetry.space_group_name_H-M   'P 1'
#
loop_
_entity.id
_entity.type
_entity.pdbx_description
1 polymer ?
#
loop_
_entity_poly.entity_id
_entity_poly.type
_entity_poly.pdbx_seq_one_letter_code
_entity_poly.pdbx_strand_id
1 'polypeptide(L)'
;HKEELSHVCKWWKAFDVKNNAPYSRDRIVECYFWGLGSRFEPQYSRARIFFAKVLAIITLIDDSYDAYGTYEELKIFTEATQRWSITCLDTLPEYMKPIFKLFMDTYTEMEENLAKEGRTDLFNCGKEFMKEIVRALMVEAKWVNEGHIPTTEEHDSVAFITGGANLLSTTCYLGMSDIFTKEAVEWAVSEPPLFRYSGILGRRLN
;
A
#
# COMPACT_ATOMS: atom_id res chain seq x y z
N HIS A 1 -0.37 -22.39 0.93
CA HIS A 1 -1.29 -21.55 0.11
C HIS A 1 -2.75 -21.54 0.54
N LYS A 2 -3.51 -22.65 0.49
CA LYS A 2 -4.96 -22.62 0.88
C LYS A 2 -5.19 -22.14 2.32
N GLU A 3 -4.32 -22.53 3.25
CA GLU A 3 -4.35 -22.07 4.65
C GLU A 3 -4.09 -20.56 4.76
N GLU A 4 -3.09 -20.06 4.04
CA GLU A 4 -2.77 -18.63 3.95
C GLU A 4 -3.96 -17.84 3.40
N LEU A 5 -4.57 -18.31 2.29
CA LEU A 5 -5.75 -17.69 1.70
C LEU A 5 -6.92 -17.68 2.68
N SER A 6 -7.18 -18.79 3.38
CA SER A 6 -8.21 -18.85 4.42
C SER A 6 -7.96 -17.84 5.54
N HIS A 7 -6.71 -17.66 5.97
CA HIS A 7 -6.35 -16.65 6.97
C HIS A 7 -6.62 -15.23 6.47
N VAL A 8 -6.16 -14.89 5.26
CA VAL A 8 -6.36 -13.58 4.64
C VAL A 8 -7.86 -13.31 4.41
N CYS A 9 -8.64 -14.29 3.95
CA CYS A 9 -10.08 -14.15 3.79
C CYS A 9 -10.81 -13.94 5.12
N LYS A 10 -10.37 -14.57 6.23
CA LYS A 10 -10.95 -14.32 7.56
C LYS A 10 -10.66 -12.90 8.04
N TRP A 11 -9.43 -12.43 7.85
CA TRP A 11 -9.04 -11.05 8.13
C TRP A 11 -9.89 -10.05 7.33
N TRP A 12 -10.05 -10.27 6.02
CA TRP A 12 -10.85 -9.41 5.15
C TRP A 12 -12.35 -9.46 5.46
N LYS A 13 -12.87 -10.64 5.80
CA LYS A 13 -14.25 -10.79 6.24
C LYS A 13 -14.53 -10.04 7.55
N ALA A 14 -13.55 -9.99 8.47
CA ALA A 14 -13.68 -9.23 9.71
C ALA A 14 -13.70 -7.71 9.47
N PHE A 15 -13.05 -7.23 8.39
CA PHE A 15 -13.16 -5.85 7.95
C PHE A 15 -14.54 -5.51 7.37
N ASP A 16 -15.30 -6.49 6.88
CA ASP A 16 -16.66 -6.29 6.34
C ASP A 16 -16.74 -5.16 5.29
N VAL A 17 -15.96 -5.31 4.21
CA VAL A 17 -15.81 -4.32 3.13
C VAL A 17 -17.15 -3.79 2.62
N LYS A 18 -18.19 -4.63 2.54
CA LYS A 18 -19.50 -4.23 2.03
C LYS A 18 -20.17 -3.16 2.86
N ASN A 19 -19.92 -3.15 4.17
CA ASN A 19 -20.50 -2.17 5.08
C ASN A 19 -19.52 -1.01 5.36
N ASN A 20 -18.23 -1.30 5.48
CA ASN A 20 -17.22 -0.32 5.86
C ASN A 20 -16.61 0.45 4.68
N ALA A 21 -16.66 -0.09 3.47
CA ALA A 21 -16.20 0.55 2.23
C ALA A 21 -17.09 0.11 1.04
N PRO A 22 -18.40 0.44 1.04
CA PRO A 22 -19.37 -0.06 0.05
C PRO A 22 -19.06 0.36 -1.40
N TYR A 23 -18.24 1.40 -1.57
CA TYR A 23 -17.80 1.91 -2.87
C TYR A 23 -16.57 1.18 -3.42
N SER A 24 -15.85 0.42 -2.58
CA SER A 24 -14.63 -0.27 -2.97
C SER A 24 -14.87 -1.69 -3.47
N ARG A 25 -13.92 -2.18 -4.27
CA ARG A 25 -13.95 -3.52 -4.86
C ARG A 25 -13.59 -4.59 -3.81
N ASP A 26 -14.34 -5.70 -3.79
CA ASP A 26 -13.96 -6.91 -3.04
C ASP A 26 -13.05 -7.79 -3.91
N ARG A 27 -11.75 -7.77 -3.62
CA ARG A 27 -10.68 -8.38 -4.46
C ARG A 27 -9.66 -9.19 -3.66
N ILE A 28 -10.01 -9.68 -2.48
CA ILE A 28 -9.02 -10.29 -1.57
C ILE A 28 -8.34 -11.54 -2.16
N VAL A 29 -9.06 -12.31 -2.99
CA VAL A 29 -8.50 -13.51 -3.65
C VAL A 29 -7.49 -13.11 -4.72
N GLU A 30 -7.79 -12.08 -5.49
CA GLU A 30 -6.91 -11.49 -6.50
C GLU A 30 -5.67 -10.87 -5.83
N CYS A 31 -5.84 -10.16 -4.72
CA CYS A 31 -4.73 -9.61 -3.94
C CYS A 31 -3.77 -10.71 -3.45
N TYR A 32 -4.33 -11.84 -2.96
CA TYR A 32 -3.53 -13.00 -2.58
C TYR A 32 -2.84 -13.65 -3.79
N PHE A 33 -3.53 -13.77 -4.92
CA PHE A 33 -2.96 -14.33 -6.15
C PHE A 33 -1.78 -13.51 -6.67
N TRP A 34 -1.83 -12.17 -6.57
CA TRP A 34 -0.68 -11.31 -6.89
C TRP A 34 0.53 -11.60 -6.00
N GLY A 35 0.31 -11.76 -4.69
CA GLY A 35 1.37 -12.15 -3.76
C GLY A 35 1.94 -13.54 -4.06
N LEU A 36 1.10 -14.48 -4.51
CA LEU A 36 1.56 -15.80 -4.95
C LEU A 36 2.45 -15.73 -6.20
N GLY A 37 2.15 -14.80 -7.10
CA GLY A 37 2.95 -14.54 -8.30
C GLY A 37 4.34 -13.98 -8.01
N SER A 38 4.53 -13.26 -6.90
CA SER A 38 5.84 -12.76 -6.52
C SER A 38 6.76 -13.87 -6.00
N ARG A 39 6.27 -14.71 -5.07
CA ARG A 39 7.01 -15.85 -4.50
C ARG A 39 6.06 -16.95 -4.06
N PHE A 40 6.22 -18.16 -4.59
CA PHE A 40 5.32 -19.29 -4.31
C PHE A 40 5.87 -20.27 -3.26
N GLU A 41 7.15 -20.18 -2.91
CA GLU A 41 7.85 -21.13 -2.04
C GLU A 41 7.39 -21.02 -0.57
N PRO A 42 7.39 -22.12 0.20
CA PRO A 42 6.78 -22.17 1.53
C PRO A 42 7.38 -21.19 2.54
N GLN A 43 8.68 -20.92 2.49
CA GLN A 43 9.37 -20.00 3.40
C GLN A 43 8.86 -18.55 3.32
N TYR A 44 8.22 -18.16 2.22
CA TYR A 44 7.70 -16.80 2.00
C TYR A 44 6.23 -16.63 2.42
N SER A 45 5.69 -17.52 3.26
CA SER A 45 4.29 -17.50 3.71
C SER A 45 3.90 -16.17 4.39
N ARG A 46 4.72 -15.69 5.35
CA ARG A 46 4.49 -14.39 6.03
C ARG A 46 4.48 -13.24 5.02
N ALA A 47 5.41 -13.24 4.06
CA ALA A 47 5.48 -12.22 3.03
C ALA A 47 4.23 -12.19 2.15
N ARG A 48 3.75 -13.36 1.69
CA ARG A 48 2.51 -13.42 0.89
C ARG A 48 1.28 -12.93 1.66
N ILE A 49 1.15 -13.31 2.94
CA ILE A 49 0.02 -12.88 3.77
C ILE A 49 0.04 -11.36 3.95
N PHE A 50 1.20 -10.80 4.32
CA PHE A 50 1.33 -9.35 4.52
C PHE A 50 1.14 -8.58 3.21
N PHE A 51 1.73 -9.06 2.11
CA PHE A 51 1.55 -8.50 0.78
C PHE A 51 0.08 -8.43 0.38
N ALA A 52 -0.67 -9.52 0.57
CA ALA A 52 -2.10 -9.55 0.24
C ALA A 52 -2.90 -8.53 1.07
N LYS A 53 -2.59 -8.38 2.36
CA LYS A 53 -3.23 -7.36 3.22
C LYS A 53 -2.92 -5.95 2.74
N VAL A 54 -1.65 -5.64 2.45
CA VAL A 54 -1.22 -4.32 1.97
C VAL A 54 -1.82 -4.00 0.59
N LEU A 55 -1.85 -4.97 -0.31
CA LEU A 55 -2.45 -4.80 -1.64
C LEU A 55 -3.98 -4.55 -1.54
N ALA A 56 -4.67 -5.22 -0.61
CA ALA A 56 -6.08 -4.94 -0.34
C ALA A 56 -6.27 -3.52 0.23
N ILE A 57 -5.42 -3.08 1.16
CA ILE A 57 -5.46 -1.73 1.72
C ILE A 57 -5.19 -0.66 0.66
N ILE A 58 -4.17 -0.82 -0.19
CA ILE A 58 -3.90 0.17 -1.24
C ILE A 58 -5.04 0.19 -2.26
N THR A 59 -5.72 -0.93 -2.53
CA THR A 59 -6.92 -0.95 -3.38
C THR A 59 -8.06 -0.12 -2.77
N LEU A 60 -8.28 -0.19 -1.44
CA LEU A 60 -9.27 0.65 -0.76
C LEU A 60 -8.90 2.15 -0.85
N ILE A 61 -7.62 2.47 -0.69
CA ILE A 61 -7.11 3.83 -0.77
C ILE A 61 -7.28 4.34 -2.21
N ASP A 62 -6.81 3.60 -3.20
CA ASP A 62 -6.96 3.88 -4.64
C ASP A 62 -8.42 4.16 -5.01
N ASP A 63 -9.35 3.26 -4.66
CA ASP A 63 -10.79 3.45 -4.89
C ASP A 63 -11.34 4.73 -4.22
N SER A 64 -10.76 5.12 -3.07
CA SER A 64 -11.13 6.36 -2.37
C SER A 64 -10.60 7.61 -3.08
N TYR A 65 -9.38 7.58 -3.63
CA TYR A 65 -8.77 8.71 -4.34
C TYR A 65 -9.33 8.90 -5.75
N ASP A 66 -9.68 7.82 -6.44
CA ASP A 66 -10.10 7.86 -7.84
C ASP A 66 -11.58 8.26 -8.03
N ALA A 67 -12.47 7.77 -7.15
CA ALA A 67 -13.90 7.77 -7.46
C ALA A 67 -14.82 8.29 -6.36
N TYR A 68 -14.35 8.37 -5.10
CA TYR A 68 -15.26 8.58 -3.97
C TYR A 68 -14.95 9.82 -3.13
N GLY A 69 -13.69 10.05 -2.77
CA GLY A 69 -13.30 11.13 -1.87
C GLY A 69 -13.30 12.49 -2.54
N THR A 70 -13.76 13.52 -1.82
CA THR A 70 -13.58 14.90 -2.28
C THR A 70 -12.12 15.34 -2.08
N TYR A 71 -11.66 16.32 -2.85
CA TYR A 71 -10.29 16.83 -2.75
C TYR A 71 -9.93 17.25 -1.31
N GLU A 72 -10.86 17.88 -0.59
CA GLU A 72 -10.69 18.31 0.80
C GLU A 72 -10.55 17.11 1.76
N GLU A 73 -11.37 16.07 1.58
CA GLU A 73 -11.31 14.84 2.38
C GLU A 73 -10.00 14.08 2.14
N LEU A 74 -9.58 13.97 0.88
CA LEU A 74 -8.33 13.31 0.48
C LEU A 74 -7.10 14.02 1.06
N LYS A 75 -7.12 15.35 1.18
CA LYS A 75 -6.06 16.09 1.87
C LYS A 75 -5.95 15.69 3.34
N ILE A 76 -7.08 15.58 4.04
CA ILE A 76 -7.09 15.19 5.45
C ILE A 76 -6.57 13.75 5.60
N PHE A 77 -6.99 12.83 4.73
CA PHE A 77 -6.50 11.45 4.71
C PHE A 77 -4.99 11.36 4.44
N THR A 78 -4.51 12.14 3.46
CA THR A 78 -3.09 12.23 3.13
C THR A 78 -2.29 12.69 4.33
N GLU A 79 -2.70 13.78 4.98
CA GLU A 79 -2.04 14.31 6.17
C GLU A 79 -2.03 13.33 7.35
N ALA A 80 -3.15 12.62 7.58
CA ALA A 80 -3.22 11.57 8.60
C ALA A 80 -2.22 10.43 8.32
N THR A 81 -2.10 10.03 7.05
CA THR A 81 -1.14 9.01 6.60
C THR A 81 0.30 9.50 6.77
N GLN A 82 0.59 10.75 6.45
CA GLN A 82 1.92 11.34 6.66
C GLN A 82 2.30 11.41 8.14
N ARG A 83 1.34 11.67 9.03
CA ARG A 83 1.55 11.64 10.49
C ARG A 83 1.74 10.22 11.03
N TRP A 84 1.15 9.21 10.39
CA TRP A 84 1.28 7.80 10.75
C TRP A 84 0.91 7.51 12.21
N SER A 85 -0.25 8.01 12.65
CA SER A 85 -0.70 7.82 14.03
C SER A 85 -2.20 7.58 14.09
N ILE A 86 -2.59 6.57 14.88
CA ILE A 86 -4.01 6.26 15.12
C ILE A 86 -4.75 7.42 15.82
N THR A 87 -4.03 8.33 16.48
CA THR A 87 -4.62 9.54 17.07
C THR A 87 -5.21 10.48 16.02
N CYS A 88 -4.90 10.31 14.74
CA CYS A 88 -5.49 11.09 13.64
C CYS A 88 -6.88 10.57 13.25
N LEU A 89 -7.35 9.45 13.80
CA LEU A 89 -8.61 8.82 13.40
C LEU A 89 -9.81 9.76 13.55
N ASP A 90 -9.85 10.55 14.64
CA ASP A 90 -10.94 11.49 14.89
C ASP A 90 -10.97 12.68 13.93
N THR A 91 -9.88 12.93 13.20
CA THR A 91 -9.80 14.00 12.20
C THR A 91 -10.35 13.59 10.84
N LEU A 92 -10.51 12.28 10.60
CA LEU A 92 -10.92 11.74 9.31
C LEU A 92 -12.45 11.79 9.12
N PRO A 93 -12.93 11.90 7.87
CA PRO A 93 -14.33 11.64 7.53
C PRO A 93 -14.78 10.25 8.01
N GLU A 94 -16.03 10.13 8.47
CA GLU A 94 -16.54 8.89 9.09
C GLU A 94 -16.35 7.64 8.22
N TYR A 95 -16.56 7.75 6.90
CA TYR A 95 -16.41 6.61 6.00
C TYR A 95 -14.94 6.19 5.76
N MET A 96 -13.98 7.08 5.99
CA MET A 96 -12.54 6.78 5.83
C MET A 96 -11.94 6.16 7.10
N LYS A 97 -12.58 6.34 8.26
CA LYS A 97 -12.09 5.84 9.55
C LYS A 97 -11.88 4.31 9.56
N PRO A 98 -12.80 3.47 9.05
CA PRO A 98 -12.58 2.03 9.01
C PRO A 98 -11.34 1.65 8.19
N ILE A 99 -11.14 2.29 7.03
CA ILE A 99 -9.99 2.03 6.14
C ILE A 99 -8.69 2.43 6.84
N PHE A 100 -8.63 3.62 7.44
CA PHE A 100 -7.45 4.09 8.15
C PHE A 100 -7.14 3.22 9.37
N LYS A 101 -8.17 2.76 10.10
CA LYS A 101 -8.02 1.83 11.22
C LYS A 101 -7.42 0.49 10.76
N LEU A 102 -7.97 -0.11 9.71
CA LEU A 102 -7.46 -1.35 9.11
C LEU A 102 -5.99 -1.20 8.67
N PHE A 103 -5.69 -0.08 8.03
CA PHE A 103 -4.36 0.29 7.58
C PHE A 103 -3.38 0.37 8.76
N MET A 104 -3.68 1.17 9.78
CA MET A 104 -2.82 1.36 10.95
C MET A 104 -2.62 0.04 11.70
N ASP A 105 -3.69 -0.74 11.94
CA ASP A 105 -3.58 -2.01 12.67
C ASP A 105 -2.69 -3.02 11.94
N THR A 106 -2.81 -3.10 10.61
CA THR A 106 -1.99 -3.99 9.78
C THR A 106 -0.51 -3.62 9.82
N TYR A 107 -0.18 -2.33 9.78
CA TYR A 107 1.20 -1.88 9.84
C TYR A 107 1.78 -1.93 11.25
N THR A 108 0.99 -1.66 12.30
CA THR A 108 1.42 -1.81 13.69
C THR A 108 1.74 -3.27 14.02
N GLU A 109 0.93 -4.24 13.55
CA GLU A 109 1.25 -5.67 13.67
C GLU A 109 2.63 -5.99 13.07
N MET A 110 2.93 -5.45 11.88
CA MET A 110 4.23 -5.65 11.23
C MET A 110 5.38 -4.91 11.95
N GLU A 111 5.14 -3.69 12.42
CA GLU A 111 6.11 -2.90 13.19
C GLU A 111 6.58 -3.65 14.42
N GLU A 112 5.64 -4.18 15.20
CA GLU A 112 5.95 -4.94 16.41
C GLU A 112 6.74 -6.22 16.11
N ASN A 113 6.39 -6.92 15.03
CA ASN A 113 7.11 -8.12 14.61
C ASN A 113 8.55 -7.80 14.19
N LEU A 114 8.75 -6.76 13.38
CA LEU A 114 10.08 -6.35 12.93
C LEU A 114 10.92 -5.73 14.05
N ALA A 115 10.30 -5.03 15.01
CA ALA A 115 10.99 -4.51 16.19
C ALA A 115 11.56 -5.65 17.05
N LYS A 116 10.81 -6.74 17.24
CA LYS A 116 11.27 -7.95 17.95
C LYS A 116 12.45 -8.63 17.25
N GLU A 117 12.55 -8.48 15.93
CA GLU A 117 13.64 -9.01 15.10
C GLU A 117 14.83 -8.05 14.98
N GLY A 118 14.77 -6.86 15.59
CA GLY A 118 15.81 -5.84 15.44
C GLY A 118 15.84 -5.18 14.06
N ARG A 119 14.71 -5.20 13.33
CA ARG A 119 14.56 -4.75 11.93
C ARG A 119 13.67 -3.51 11.79
N THR A 120 13.71 -2.63 12.78
CA THR A 120 12.96 -1.35 12.77
C THR A 120 13.38 -0.45 11.62
N ASP A 121 14.64 -0.51 11.18
CA ASP A 121 15.16 0.18 10.01
C ASP A 121 14.43 -0.23 8.72
N LEU A 122 14.25 -1.53 8.52
CA LEU A 122 13.52 -2.10 7.40
C LEU A 122 12.04 -1.67 7.42
N PHE A 123 11.40 -1.72 8.61
CA PHE A 123 10.03 -1.22 8.77
C PHE A 123 9.90 0.26 8.37
N ASN A 124 10.81 1.10 8.85
CA ASN A 124 10.81 2.53 8.54
C ASN A 124 10.97 2.80 7.04
N CYS A 125 11.77 2.00 6.34
CA CYS A 125 11.88 2.05 4.89
C CYS A 125 10.53 1.75 4.21
N GLY A 126 9.90 0.61 4.51
CA GLY A 126 8.61 0.25 3.91
C GLY A 126 7.47 1.22 4.27
N LYS A 127 7.50 1.79 5.48
CA LYS A 127 6.59 2.87 5.89
C LYS A 127 6.70 4.09 4.99
N GLU A 128 7.92 4.50 4.62
CA GLU A 128 8.10 5.68 3.76
C GLU A 128 7.55 5.45 2.35
N PHE A 129 7.72 4.26 1.77
CA PHE A 129 7.12 3.92 0.47
C PHE A 129 5.58 3.94 0.50
N MET A 130 4.96 3.55 1.61
CA MET A 130 3.51 3.69 1.79
C MET A 130 3.07 5.14 1.97
N LYS A 131 3.90 5.99 2.60
CA LYS A 131 3.62 7.44 2.63
C LYS A 131 3.77 8.07 1.25
N GLU A 132 4.77 7.64 0.50
CA GLU A 132 5.09 8.15 -0.84
C GLU A 132 3.96 7.90 -1.83
N ILE A 133 3.43 6.68 -1.90
CA ILE A 133 2.32 6.36 -2.80
C ILE A 133 1.08 7.20 -2.49
N VAL A 134 0.77 7.43 -1.21
CA VAL A 134 -0.38 8.27 -0.82
C VAL A 134 -0.14 9.74 -1.15
N ARG A 135 1.11 10.24 -1.05
CA ARG A 135 1.46 11.57 -1.56
C ARG A 135 1.26 11.65 -3.08
N ALA A 136 1.67 10.62 -3.82
CA ALA A 136 1.54 10.57 -5.27
C ALA A 136 0.07 10.52 -5.72
N LEU A 137 -0.78 9.73 -5.06
CA LEU A 137 -2.23 9.73 -5.28
C LEU A 137 -2.85 11.12 -5.03
N MET A 138 -2.39 11.85 -4.00
CA MET A 138 -2.84 13.21 -3.73
C MET A 138 -2.43 14.20 -4.84
N VAL A 139 -1.30 13.98 -5.52
CA VAL A 139 -0.88 14.78 -6.68
C VAL A 139 -1.84 14.54 -7.85
N GLU A 140 -2.19 13.29 -8.15
CA GLU A 140 -3.17 12.97 -9.19
C GLU A 140 -4.54 13.57 -8.88
N ALA A 141 -5.02 13.42 -7.64
CA ALA A 141 -6.27 14.04 -7.18
C ALA A 141 -6.25 15.58 -7.30
N LYS A 142 -5.09 16.22 -7.06
CA LYS A 142 -4.92 17.66 -7.26
C LYS A 142 -5.08 18.05 -8.72
N TRP A 143 -4.47 17.31 -9.64
CA TRP A 143 -4.61 17.59 -11.08
C TRP A 143 -6.06 17.52 -11.53
N VAL A 144 -6.80 16.50 -11.09
CA VAL A 144 -8.24 16.36 -11.37
C VAL A 144 -9.02 17.55 -10.81
N ASN A 145 -8.78 17.93 -9.56
CA ASN A 145 -9.48 19.04 -8.90
C ASN A 145 -9.23 20.40 -9.57
N GLU A 146 -8.00 20.65 -10.04
CA GLU A 146 -7.62 21.91 -10.70
C GLU A 146 -7.95 21.91 -12.21
N GLY A 147 -8.40 20.78 -12.78
CA GLY A 147 -8.54 20.61 -14.21
C GLY A 147 -7.20 20.68 -14.97
N HIS A 148 -6.09 20.40 -14.27
CA HIS A 148 -4.75 20.38 -14.87
C HIS A 148 -4.58 19.10 -15.69
N ILE A 149 -4.19 19.27 -16.95
CA ILE A 149 -3.82 18.14 -17.81
C ILE A 149 -2.30 17.99 -17.72
N PRO A 150 -1.78 16.94 -17.08
CA PRO A 150 -0.33 16.78 -16.91
C PRO A 150 0.37 16.56 -18.26
N THR A 151 1.61 17.04 -18.38
CA THR A 151 2.46 16.61 -19.50
C THR A 151 2.82 15.13 -19.36
N THR A 152 3.33 14.52 -20.43
CA THR A 152 3.81 13.14 -20.36
C THR A 152 4.90 12.98 -19.30
N GLU A 153 5.80 13.96 -19.15
CA GLU A 153 6.86 13.93 -18.14
C GLU A 153 6.32 14.05 -16.72
N GLU A 154 5.36 14.96 -16.50
CA GLU A 154 4.69 15.11 -15.20
C GLU A 154 3.96 13.82 -14.82
N HIS A 155 3.13 13.31 -15.73
CA HIS A 155 2.40 12.07 -15.53
C HIS A 155 3.34 10.90 -15.28
N ASP A 156 4.35 10.68 -16.12
CA ASP A 156 5.28 9.55 -15.97
C ASP A 156 6.06 9.61 -14.64
N SER A 157 6.33 10.81 -14.10
CA SER A 157 7.01 11.00 -12.81
C SER A 157 6.14 10.64 -11.59
N VAL A 158 4.82 10.63 -11.74
CA VAL A 158 3.88 10.25 -10.66
C VAL A 158 3.36 8.84 -10.86
N ALA A 159 3.08 8.48 -12.11
CA ALA A 159 2.49 7.22 -12.52
C ALA A 159 3.34 6.00 -12.15
N PHE A 160 4.67 6.13 -12.10
CA PHE A 160 5.53 5.02 -11.66
C PHE A 160 5.40 4.74 -10.15
N ILE A 161 5.10 5.77 -9.34
CA ILE A 161 4.88 5.67 -7.91
C ILE A 161 3.46 5.12 -7.66
N THR A 162 2.45 5.75 -8.26
CA THR A 162 1.03 5.34 -8.13
C THR A 162 0.75 3.98 -8.77
N GLY A 163 1.57 3.54 -9.72
CA GLY A 163 1.57 2.17 -10.22
C GLY A 163 1.95 1.11 -9.17
N GLY A 164 2.43 1.52 -8.00
CA GLY A 164 2.59 0.66 -6.82
C GLY A 164 3.80 -0.29 -6.85
N ALA A 165 4.59 -0.32 -7.92
CA ALA A 165 5.73 -1.23 -8.05
C ALA A 165 6.73 -1.11 -6.88
N ASN A 166 7.03 0.11 -6.46
CA ASN A 166 7.96 0.39 -5.36
C ASN A 166 7.39 -0.11 -4.01
N LEU A 167 6.13 0.23 -3.73
CA LEU A 167 5.42 -0.22 -2.53
C LEU A 167 5.34 -1.75 -2.47
N LEU A 168 4.92 -2.40 -3.56
CA LEU A 168 4.72 -3.84 -3.59
C LEU A 168 6.04 -4.59 -3.45
N SER A 169 7.11 -4.09 -4.07
CA SER A 169 8.46 -4.64 -3.91
C SER A 169 8.93 -4.52 -2.46
N THR A 170 8.83 -3.34 -1.86
CA THR A 170 9.30 -3.09 -0.49
C THR A 170 8.43 -3.79 0.57
N THR A 171 7.13 -3.96 0.30
CA THR A 171 6.22 -4.77 1.12
C THR A 171 6.64 -6.24 1.17
N CYS A 172 7.13 -6.80 0.04
CA CYS A 172 7.70 -8.14 0.05
C CYS A 172 8.91 -8.22 0.99
N TYR A 173 9.73 -7.17 1.04
CA TYR A 173 10.93 -7.12 1.87
C TYR A 173 10.59 -7.13 3.36
N LEU A 174 9.55 -6.40 3.77
CA LEU A 174 9.03 -6.42 5.15
C LEU A 174 8.63 -7.84 5.60
N GLY A 175 8.13 -8.65 4.67
CA GLY A 175 7.73 -10.03 4.93
C GLY A 175 8.85 -11.06 4.88
N MET A 176 10.04 -10.68 4.39
CA MET A 176 11.25 -11.50 4.23
C MET A 176 12.41 -10.94 5.05
N SER A 177 12.10 -10.43 6.24
CA SER A 177 13.06 -9.74 7.11
C SER A 177 14.26 -10.60 7.45
N ASP A 178 14.12 -11.91 7.55
CA ASP A 178 15.20 -12.87 7.81
C ASP A 178 16.28 -12.93 6.72
N ILE A 179 15.96 -12.52 5.49
CA ILE A 179 16.85 -12.64 4.32
C ILE A 179 17.36 -11.27 3.85
N PHE A 180 16.63 -10.19 4.13
CA PHE A 180 16.99 -8.87 3.62
C PHE A 180 18.19 -8.27 4.33
N THR A 181 19.19 -7.84 3.56
CA THR A 181 20.36 -7.12 4.08
C THR A 181 20.15 -5.61 4.06
N LYS A 182 21.02 -4.87 4.74
CA LYS A 182 20.98 -3.40 4.73
C LYS A 182 21.25 -2.85 3.31
N GLU A 183 22.13 -3.48 2.56
CA GLU A 183 22.46 -3.11 1.18
C GLU A 183 21.25 -3.26 0.25
N ALA A 184 20.40 -4.26 0.49
CA ALA A 184 19.17 -4.43 -0.28
C ALA A 184 18.14 -3.33 0.02
N VAL A 185 18.10 -2.83 1.27
CA VAL A 185 17.31 -1.66 1.66
C VAL A 185 17.86 -0.40 1.00
N GLU A 186 19.17 -0.18 1.04
CA GLU A 186 19.83 0.97 0.40
C GLU A 186 19.63 0.96 -1.12
N TRP A 187 19.73 -0.21 -1.75
CA TRP A 187 19.42 -0.39 -3.17
C TRP A 187 17.98 -0.01 -3.49
N ALA A 188 17.01 -0.43 -2.68
CA ALA A 188 15.60 -0.10 -2.90
C ALA A 188 15.32 1.40 -2.76
N VAL A 189 15.91 2.04 -1.74
CA VAL A 189 15.80 3.50 -1.49
C VAL A 189 16.52 4.31 -2.58
N SER A 190 17.51 3.73 -3.27
CA SER A 190 18.17 4.39 -4.40
C SER A 190 17.31 4.49 -5.67
N GLU A 191 16.05 4.03 -5.63
CA GLU A 191 15.11 4.01 -6.76
C GLU A 191 15.75 3.43 -8.02
N PRO A 192 16.10 2.13 -8.00
CA PRO A 192 16.86 1.52 -9.07
C PRO A 192 16.06 1.57 -10.38
N PRO A 193 16.71 1.66 -11.55
CA PRO A 193 16.01 1.72 -12.84
C PRO A 193 14.96 0.63 -13.03
N LEU A 194 15.16 -0.55 -12.41
CA LEU A 194 14.19 -1.65 -12.40
C LEU A 194 12.80 -1.22 -11.87
N PHE A 195 12.76 -0.46 -10.78
CA PHE A 195 11.51 0.03 -10.18
C PHE A 195 10.78 0.95 -11.15
N ARG A 196 11.51 1.91 -11.74
CA ARG A 196 10.97 2.81 -12.76
C ARG A 196 10.45 2.06 -13.99
N TYR A 197 11.21 1.10 -14.52
CA TYR A 197 10.78 0.32 -15.69
C TYR A 197 9.58 -0.57 -15.37
N SER A 198 9.51 -1.16 -14.17
CA SER A 198 8.35 -1.94 -13.72
C SER A 198 7.10 -1.07 -13.65
N GLY A 199 7.20 0.13 -13.05
CA GLY A 199 6.10 1.09 -13.00
C GLY A 199 5.63 1.55 -14.38
N ILE A 200 6.56 1.87 -15.29
CA ILE A 200 6.24 2.23 -16.68
C ILE A 200 5.55 1.06 -17.39
N LEU A 201 6.07 -0.15 -17.28
CA LEU A 201 5.48 -1.34 -17.91
C LEU A 201 4.05 -1.57 -17.39
N GLY A 202 3.87 -1.56 -16.06
CA GLY A 202 2.56 -1.72 -15.43
C GLY A 202 1.56 -0.68 -15.93
N ARG A 203 1.97 0.58 -16.00
CA ARG A 203 1.12 1.68 -16.51
C ARG A 203 0.77 1.53 -17.99
N ARG A 204 1.66 0.98 -18.82
CA ARG A 204 1.38 0.77 -20.26
C ARG A 204 0.49 -0.44 -20.53
N LEU A 205 0.44 -1.40 -19.59
CA LEU A 205 -0.41 -2.58 -19.67
C LEU A 205 -1.82 -2.35 -19.12
N ASN A 206 -1.97 -1.40 -18.19
CA ASN A 206 -3.27 -0.92 -17.69
C ASN A 206 -3.93 0.02 -18.70
#